data_AF-A0A6G7XK82-F1
#
_entry.id   AF-A0A6G7XK82-F1
#
_cell.length_a   1.000
_cell.length_b   1.000
_cell.length_c   1.000
_cell.angle_alpha   90.00
_cell.angle_beta   90.00
_cell.angle_gamma   90.00
#
_symmetry.space_group_name_H-M   'P 1'
#
loop_
_entity.id
_entity.type
_entity.pdbx_description
1 polymer ?
#
loop_
_entity_poly.entity_id
_entity_poly.type
_entity_poly.pdbx_seq_one_letter_code
_entity_poly.pdbx_strand_id
1 'polypeptide(L)'
;MNLRRVPAPTGDPFWDTLLRRHPDLELVLLPPEQPEPPAAESRPLLDEVTLEAVRRALRVAVDAVLARVGVDVESVVAQQTERLAAGATRGTVSVHVRRVVPGGADEASPREVVEALREDRWDVSDHPGVVHRVVASRADLPAGRGGLRVGVTVVVGLARTTGSLQIEAETVDLPVGEAAARALLDAQRREREKPATDDDTDARDASQGDD
;
A
#
# COMPACT_ATOMS: atom_id res chain seq x y z
N MET A 1 -13.70 -18.19 -11.37
CA MET A 1 -14.83 -17.48 -10.73
C MET A 1 -15.16 -18.22 -9.45
N ASN A 2 -14.74 -17.68 -8.30
CA ASN A 2 -14.93 -18.36 -7.01
C ASN A 2 -16.30 -17.95 -6.46
N LEU A 3 -17.31 -18.76 -6.76
CA LEU A 3 -18.64 -18.62 -6.20
C LEU A 3 -18.65 -19.17 -4.79
N ARG A 4 -19.18 -18.40 -3.82
CA ARG A 4 -19.33 -18.86 -2.44
C ARG A 4 -20.79 -19.11 -2.14
N ARG A 5 -21.09 -20.34 -1.72
CA ARG A 5 -22.40 -20.71 -1.18
C ARG A 5 -22.60 -20.05 0.18
N VAL A 6 -23.77 -19.47 0.40
CA VAL A 6 -24.16 -18.96 1.71
C VAL A 6 -24.98 -20.04 2.42
N PRO A 7 -24.52 -20.58 3.56
CA PRO A 7 -25.34 -21.49 4.35
C PRO A 7 -26.51 -20.72 4.98
N ALA A 8 -27.68 -21.35 5.01
CA ALA A 8 -28.80 -20.84 5.80
C ALA A 8 -28.58 -21.11 7.31
N PRO A 9 -29.09 -20.25 8.22
CA PRO A 9 -29.73 -18.96 7.94
C PRO A 9 -28.71 -17.88 7.54
N THR A 10 -29.15 -16.96 6.69
CA THR A 10 -28.32 -15.86 6.18
C THR A 10 -28.25 -14.67 7.14
N GLY A 11 -29.20 -14.57 8.07
CA GLY A 11 -29.36 -13.43 8.97
C GLY A 11 -30.17 -12.28 8.37
N ASP A 12 -30.57 -12.40 7.10
CA ASP A 12 -31.46 -11.46 6.42
C ASP A 12 -32.89 -12.04 6.36
N PRO A 13 -33.90 -11.35 6.93
CA PRO A 13 -35.26 -11.88 7.03
C PRO A 13 -35.95 -12.07 5.67
N PHE A 14 -35.55 -11.33 4.63
CA PHE A 14 -36.06 -11.51 3.28
C PHE A 14 -35.53 -12.83 2.69
N TRP A 15 -34.20 -13.02 2.69
CA TRP A 15 -33.58 -14.22 2.12
C TRP A 15 -33.96 -15.49 2.88
N ASP A 16 -34.05 -15.42 4.22
CA ASP A 16 -34.45 -16.56 5.05
C ASP A 16 -35.92 -16.97 4.81
N THR A 17 -36.80 -16.03 4.45
CA THR A 17 -38.18 -16.32 4.07
C THR A 17 -38.27 -16.96 2.68
N LEU A 18 -37.48 -16.44 1.73
CA LEU A 18 -37.43 -16.94 0.36
C LEU A 18 -36.92 -18.39 0.31
N LEU A 19 -35.78 -18.67 0.96
CA LEU A 19 -35.17 -20.01 1.00
C LEU A 19 -36.04 -21.04 1.73
N ARG A 20 -36.88 -20.60 2.67
CA ARG A 20 -37.85 -21.47 3.36
C ARG A 20 -39.03 -21.86 2.46
N ARG A 21 -39.47 -20.96 1.58
CA ARG A 21 -40.57 -21.22 0.63
C ARG A 21 -40.11 -22.00 -0.61
N HIS A 22 -38.83 -21.88 -0.96
CA HIS A 22 -38.23 -22.48 -2.14
C HIS A 22 -36.91 -23.18 -1.75
N PRO A 23 -36.99 -24.42 -1.21
CA PRO A 23 -35.81 -25.15 -0.73
C PRO A 23 -34.87 -25.62 -1.86
N ASP A 24 -35.31 -25.47 -3.11
CA ASP A 24 -34.56 -25.73 -4.34
C ASP A 24 -33.69 -24.54 -4.79
N LEU A 25 -33.88 -23.35 -4.22
CA LEU A 25 -33.07 -22.19 -4.52
C LEU A 25 -31.76 -22.19 -3.70
N GLU A 26 -30.66 -21.88 -4.37
CA GLU A 26 -29.33 -21.74 -3.77
C GLU A 26 -28.88 -20.29 -3.86
N LEU A 27 -28.54 -19.69 -2.71
CA LEU A 27 -28.03 -18.32 -2.68
C LEU A 27 -26.52 -18.32 -2.93
N VAL A 28 -26.13 -17.68 -4.03
CA VAL A 28 -24.74 -17.52 -4.45
C VAL A 28 -24.36 -16.06 -4.34
N LEU A 29 -23.35 -15.75 -3.52
CA LEU A 29 -22.76 -14.42 -3.51
C LEU A 29 -21.81 -14.30 -4.70
N LEU A 30 -22.16 -13.41 -5.62
CA LEU A 30 -21.22 -12.95 -6.61
C LEU A 30 -20.17 -12.07 -5.91
N PRO A 31 -18.88 -12.16 -6.30
CA PRO A 31 -17.93 -11.13 -5.92
C PRO A 31 -18.49 -9.77 -6.38
N PRO A 32 -18.25 -8.68 -5.62
CA PRO A 32 -18.68 -7.36 -6.06
C PRO A 32 -18.19 -7.13 -7.49
N GLU A 33 -19.06 -6.61 -8.35
CA GLU A 33 -18.66 -6.20 -9.68
C GLU A 33 -17.45 -5.28 -9.50
N GLN A 34 -16.29 -5.73 -10.00
CA GLN A 34 -15.16 -4.83 -10.10
C GLN A 34 -15.62 -3.74 -11.07
N PRO A 35 -15.55 -2.45 -10.67
CA PRO A 35 -15.87 -1.38 -11.59
C PRO A 35 -15.07 -1.62 -12.87
N GLU A 36 -15.76 -1.67 -14.01
CA GLU A 36 -15.08 -1.83 -15.29
C GLU A 36 -13.98 -0.76 -15.34
N PRO A 37 -12.71 -1.16 -15.58
CA PRO A 37 -11.66 -0.17 -15.70
C PRO A 37 -12.11 0.81 -16.78
N PRO A 38 -12.01 2.13 -16.54
CA PRO A 38 -12.37 3.11 -17.54
C PRO A 38 -11.68 2.72 -18.85
N ALA A 39 -12.43 2.72 -19.96
CA ALA A 39 -11.93 2.34 -21.28
C ALA A 39 -10.53 2.92 -21.45
N ALA A 40 -9.58 2.07 -21.85
CA ALA A 40 -8.14 2.35 -21.89
C ALA A 40 -7.73 3.46 -22.88
N GLU A 41 -8.68 4.27 -23.32
CA GLU A 41 -8.47 5.38 -24.21
C GLU A 41 -7.91 6.58 -23.42
N SER A 42 -6.60 6.77 -23.59
CA SER A 42 -5.91 8.06 -23.40
C SER A 42 -5.40 8.42 -22.01
N ARG A 43 -5.12 7.45 -21.12
CA ARG A 43 -4.19 7.76 -20.02
C ARG A 43 -2.76 7.79 -20.56
N PRO A 44 -1.99 8.88 -20.36
CA PRO A 44 -0.61 8.94 -20.81
C PRO A 44 0.18 7.84 -20.10
N LEU A 45 0.95 7.08 -20.88
CA LEU A 45 1.87 6.10 -20.32
C LEU A 45 2.94 6.84 -19.52
N LEU A 46 3.18 6.39 -18.29
CA LEU A 46 4.23 6.95 -17.45
C LEU A 46 5.58 6.42 -17.91
N ASP A 47 6.53 7.32 -18.11
CA ASP A 47 7.93 6.98 -18.27
C ASP A 47 8.62 6.77 -16.91
N GLU A 48 9.90 6.38 -16.95
CA GLU A 48 10.70 6.11 -15.76
C GLU A 48 10.87 7.35 -14.88
N VAL A 49 11.05 8.53 -15.48
CA VAL A 49 11.19 9.81 -14.75
C VAL A 49 9.91 10.12 -13.97
N THR A 50 8.76 9.88 -14.59
CA THR A 50 7.46 10.08 -13.99
C THR A 50 7.19 9.06 -12.88
N LEU A 51 7.59 7.80 -13.07
CA LEU A 51 7.49 6.78 -12.03
C LEU A 51 8.32 7.13 -10.79
N GLU A 52 9.54 7.66 -10.97
CA GLU A 52 10.36 8.14 -9.84
C GLU A 52 9.75 9.35 -9.13
N ALA A 53 9.10 10.25 -9.88
CA ALA A 53 8.35 11.35 -9.29
C ALA A 53 7.16 10.84 -8.45
N VAL A 54 6.47 9.79 -8.90
CA VAL A 54 5.40 9.12 -8.15
C VAL A 54 5.93 8.47 -6.87
N ARG A 55 7.05 7.73 -6.94
CA ARG A 55 7.72 7.13 -5.77
C ARG A 55 8.09 8.19 -4.74
N ARG A 56 8.65 9.32 -5.19
CA ARG A 56 8.97 10.46 -4.33
C ARG A 56 7.71 11.05 -3.68
N ALA A 57 6.65 11.25 -4.45
CA ALA A 57 5.39 11.77 -3.91
C ALA A 57 4.80 10.84 -2.84
N LEU A 58 4.90 9.53 -3.03
CA LEU A 58 4.47 8.54 -2.05
C LEU A 58 5.29 8.60 -0.75
N ARG A 59 6.62 8.70 -0.85
CA ARG A 59 7.50 8.91 0.31
C ARG A 59 7.14 10.18 1.08
N VAL A 60 6.99 11.30 0.37
CA VAL A 60 6.57 12.57 0.97
C VAL A 60 5.20 12.47 1.64
N ALA A 61 4.25 11.74 1.05
CA ALA A 61 2.94 11.51 1.66
C ALA A 61 3.07 10.71 2.96
N VAL A 62 3.87 9.64 2.98
CA VAL A 62 4.15 8.85 4.20
C VAL A 62 4.81 9.72 5.27
N ASP A 63 5.82 10.51 4.90
CA ASP A 63 6.54 11.39 5.82
C ASP A 63 5.65 12.50 6.38
N ALA A 64 4.76 13.07 5.55
CA ALA A 64 3.77 14.04 5.99
C ALA A 64 2.79 13.44 6.99
N VAL A 65 2.33 12.20 6.78
CA VAL A 65 1.48 11.50 7.74
C VAL A 65 2.24 11.25 9.04
N LEU A 66 3.51 10.81 8.99
CA LEU A 66 4.35 10.61 10.19
C LEU A 66 4.53 11.90 10.99
N ALA A 67 4.86 13.00 10.31
CA ALA A 67 5.04 14.29 10.97
C ALA A 67 3.76 14.77 11.66
N ARG A 68 2.59 14.51 11.07
CA ARG A 68 1.30 14.90 11.67
C ARG A 68 0.90 14.08 12.88
N VAL A 69 1.37 12.85 12.97
CA VAL A 69 1.11 11.99 14.15
C VAL A 69 2.14 12.20 15.25
N GLY A 70 2.99 13.22 15.13
CA GLY A 70 3.98 13.60 16.14
C GLY A 70 5.21 12.69 16.18
N VAL A 71 5.37 11.79 15.21
CA VAL A 71 6.49 10.85 15.15
C VAL A 71 7.66 11.52 14.47
N ASP A 72 8.70 11.82 15.25
CA ASP A 72 9.96 12.34 14.72
C ASP A 72 10.77 11.19 14.09
N VAL A 73 10.67 11.13 12.77
CA VAL A 73 11.30 10.09 11.96
C VAL A 73 12.83 10.22 11.92
N GLU A 74 13.40 11.39 12.24
CA GLU A 74 14.85 11.56 12.35
C GLU A 74 15.39 10.98 13.67
N SER A 75 14.55 10.92 14.71
CA SER A 75 14.91 10.39 16.03
C SER A 75 14.82 8.86 16.13
N VAL A 76 14.03 8.21 15.25
CA VAL A 76 13.80 6.77 15.28
C VAL A 76 14.36 6.10 14.02
N VAL A 77 15.10 5.00 14.19
CA VAL A 77 15.56 4.16 13.07
C VAL A 77 14.35 3.47 12.42
N ALA A 78 13.72 4.16 11.48
CA ALA A 78 12.60 3.65 10.74
C ALA A 78 13.07 2.66 9.66
N GLN A 79 12.45 1.49 9.59
CA GLN A 79 12.66 0.58 8.47
C GLN A 79 11.76 1.01 7.31
N GLN A 80 12.36 1.38 6.18
CA GLN A 80 11.65 1.71 4.95
C GLN A 80 11.85 0.61 3.92
N THR A 81 10.76 0.18 3.30
CA THR A 81 10.77 -0.75 2.17
C THR A 81 9.94 -0.16 1.04
N GLU A 82 10.47 -0.24 -0.18
CA GLU A 82 9.79 0.19 -1.39
C GLU A 82 9.69 -0.98 -2.36
N ARG A 83 8.54 -1.12 -3.03
CA ARG A 83 8.34 -2.18 -4.02
C ARG A 83 7.37 -1.74 -5.12
N LEU A 84 7.63 -2.21 -6.34
CA LEU A 84 6.62 -2.30 -7.37
C LEU A 84 5.79 -3.58 -7.21
N ALA A 85 4.57 -3.54 -7.73
CA ALA A 85 3.70 -4.69 -7.90
C ALA A 85 2.95 -4.57 -9.24
N ALA A 86 2.46 -5.70 -9.75
CA ALA A 86 1.56 -5.69 -10.89
C ALA A 86 0.24 -5.00 -10.48
N GLY A 87 -0.26 -4.11 -11.33
CA GLY A 87 -1.59 -3.53 -11.17
C GLY A 87 -2.70 -4.51 -11.59
N ALA A 88 -3.94 -4.04 -11.56
CA ALA A 88 -5.12 -4.82 -11.95
C ALA A 88 -5.11 -5.24 -13.43
N THR A 89 -4.39 -4.49 -14.28
CA THR A 89 -4.25 -4.79 -15.71
C THR A 89 -2.80 -5.03 -16.11
N ARG A 90 -2.58 -5.76 -17.22
CA ARG A 90 -1.23 -6.14 -17.69
C ARG A 90 -0.31 -4.96 -18.00
N GLY A 91 -0.87 -3.78 -18.29
CA GLY A 91 -0.13 -2.56 -18.60
C GLY A 91 0.02 -1.59 -17.43
N THR A 92 -0.38 -2.00 -16.22
CA THR A 92 -0.36 -1.15 -15.04
C THR A 92 0.54 -1.71 -13.95
N VAL A 93 1.12 -0.81 -13.17
CA VAL A 93 1.92 -1.14 -11.98
C VAL A 93 1.43 -0.34 -10.77
N SER A 94 1.68 -0.86 -9.58
CA SER A 94 1.49 -0.14 -8.32
C SER A 94 2.85 0.07 -7.65
N VAL A 95 3.06 1.27 -7.13
CA VAL A 95 4.18 1.59 -6.24
C VAL A 95 3.67 1.42 -4.82
N HIS A 96 4.39 0.67 -3.99
CA HIS A 96 4.14 0.54 -2.57
C HIS A 96 5.35 1.03 -1.78
N VAL A 97 5.09 1.87 -0.78
CA VAL A 97 6.06 2.32 0.22
C VAL A 97 5.55 1.87 1.58
N ARG A 98 6.37 1.17 2.36
CA ARG A 98 6.07 0.76 3.73
C ARG A 98 7.14 1.29 4.66
N ARG A 99 6.70 1.91 5.76
CA ARG A 99 7.55 2.41 6.83
C ARG A 99 7.10 1.83 8.16
N VAL A 100 8.05 1.33 8.95
CA VAL A 100 7.82 0.80 10.30
C VAL A 100 8.64 1.61 11.28
N VAL A 101 7.97 2.16 12.29
CA VAL A 101 8.56 2.98 13.35
C VAL A 101 8.35 2.26 14.69
N PRO A 102 9.38 1.62 15.25
CA PRO A 102 9.34 1.08 16.61
C PRO A 102 9.09 2.19 17.63
N GLY A 103 8.23 1.97 18.62
CA GLY A 103 7.85 2.98 19.63
C GLY A 103 6.82 4.02 19.16
N GLY A 104 6.62 4.19 17.84
CA GLY A 104 5.75 5.23 17.30
C GLY A 104 4.26 5.08 17.62
N ALA A 105 3.80 3.91 18.09
CA ALA A 105 2.40 3.72 18.47
C ALA A 105 2.03 4.34 19.84
N ASP A 106 3.03 4.63 20.67
CA ASP A 106 2.82 5.26 21.97
C ASP A 106 2.62 6.77 21.83
N GLU A 107 3.29 7.37 20.85
CA GLU A 107 3.20 8.79 20.50
C GLU A 107 1.96 9.10 19.65
N ALA A 108 1.58 8.19 18.74
CA ALA A 108 0.48 8.43 17.82
C ALA A 108 -0.91 8.13 18.44
N SER A 109 -1.82 9.10 18.38
CA SER A 109 -3.24 8.91 18.66
C SER A 109 -4.00 8.57 17.38
N PRO A 110 -4.75 7.44 17.32
CA PRO A 110 -5.56 7.10 16.15
C PRO A 110 -6.57 8.18 15.77
N ARG A 111 -7.09 8.90 16.76
CA ARG A 111 -8.04 10.00 16.54
C ARG A 111 -7.36 11.17 15.83
N GLU A 112 -6.16 11.55 16.27
CA GLU A 112 -5.38 12.64 15.65
C GLU A 112 -4.96 12.26 14.23
N VAL A 113 -4.61 10.99 13.99
CA VAL A 113 -4.34 10.47 12.64
C VAL A 113 -5.55 10.70 11.72
N VAL A 114 -6.75 10.31 12.17
CA VAL A 114 -7.99 10.46 11.40
C VAL A 114 -8.33 11.93 11.17
N GLU A 115 -8.21 12.78 12.19
CA GLU A 115 -8.49 14.21 12.09
C GLU A 115 -7.51 14.89 11.10
N ALA A 116 -6.20 14.64 11.22
CA ALA A 116 -5.19 15.20 10.33
C ALA A 116 -5.39 14.78 8.86
N LEU A 117 -5.70 13.51 8.61
CA LEU A 117 -5.97 13.01 7.25
C LEU A 117 -7.24 13.64 6.66
N ARG A 118 -8.29 13.83 7.45
CA ARG A 118 -9.52 14.51 7.00
C ARG A 118 -9.29 15.98 6.69
N GLU A 119 -8.49 16.68 7.48
CA GLU A 119 -8.09 18.08 7.21
C GLU A 119 -7.39 18.20 5.85
N ASP A 120 -6.56 17.22 5.49
CA ASP A 120 -5.89 17.14 4.20
C ASP A 120 -6.77 16.57 3.07
N ARG A 121 -8.08 16.44 3.32
CA ARG A 121 -9.12 15.98 2.39
C ARG A 121 -8.94 14.54 1.89
N TRP A 122 -8.37 13.68 2.73
CA TRP A 122 -8.41 12.25 2.47
C TRP A 122 -9.80 11.69 2.79
N ASP A 123 -10.21 10.67 2.04
CA ASP A 123 -11.35 9.83 2.40
C ASP A 123 -10.87 8.76 3.40
N VAL A 124 -11.38 8.80 4.64
CA VAL A 124 -10.82 8.06 5.77
C VAL A 124 -11.85 7.09 6.35
N SER A 125 -11.49 5.80 6.36
CA SER A 125 -12.16 4.72 7.07
C SER A 125 -11.37 4.32 8.31
N ASP A 126 -12.06 4.27 9.45
CA ASP A 126 -11.47 3.95 10.75
C ASP A 126 -11.89 2.55 11.22
N HIS A 127 -10.92 1.70 11.56
CA HIS A 127 -11.13 0.30 11.94
C HIS A 127 -10.45 0.02 13.30
N PRO A 128 -11.18 0.20 14.41
CA PRO A 128 -10.66 -0.13 15.74
C PRO A 128 -10.45 -1.64 15.90
N GLY A 129 -9.39 -2.04 16.61
CA GLY A 129 -9.03 -3.43 16.83
C GLY A 129 -7.76 -3.60 17.67
N VAL A 130 -7.24 -4.83 17.73
CA VAL A 130 -5.96 -5.14 18.42
C VAL A 130 -4.81 -4.33 17.81
N VAL A 131 -4.81 -4.22 16.49
CA VAL A 131 -4.07 -3.20 15.74
C VAL A 131 -5.11 -2.22 15.25
N HIS A 132 -5.04 -0.98 15.72
CA HIS A 132 -5.94 0.07 15.23
C HIS A 132 -5.53 0.41 13.81
N ARG A 133 -6.43 0.25 12.84
CA ARG A 133 -6.14 0.47 11.43
C ARG A 133 -6.93 1.65 10.89
N VAL A 134 -6.23 2.66 10.40
CA VAL A 134 -6.82 3.77 9.65
C VAL A 134 -6.49 3.57 8.18
N VAL A 135 -7.50 3.53 7.33
CA VAL A 135 -7.35 3.45 5.87
C VAL A 135 -7.79 4.78 5.28
N ALA A 136 -6.91 5.44 4.55
CA ALA A 136 -7.17 6.70 3.91
C ALA A 136 -6.89 6.61 2.42
N SER A 137 -7.75 7.19 1.59
CA SER A 137 -7.52 7.25 0.15
C SER A 137 -7.65 8.67 -0.38
N ARG A 138 -6.88 8.96 -1.43
CA ARG A 138 -6.91 10.24 -2.12
C ARG A 138 -6.70 10.02 -3.60
N ALA A 139 -7.65 10.45 -4.41
CA ALA A 139 -7.63 10.21 -5.86
C ALA A 139 -6.67 11.14 -6.62
N ASP A 140 -6.20 12.22 -5.99
CA ASP A 140 -5.67 13.39 -6.69
C ASP A 140 -4.30 13.87 -6.20
N LEU A 141 -3.48 12.98 -5.63
CA LEU A 141 -2.17 13.35 -5.06
C LEU A 141 -1.23 13.87 -6.17
N PRO A 142 -0.68 15.09 -6.06
CA PRO A 142 0.22 15.63 -7.07
C PRO A 142 1.54 14.86 -7.11
N ALA A 143 1.93 14.38 -8.29
CA ALA A 143 3.17 13.65 -8.52
C ALA A 143 4.01 14.35 -9.59
N GLY A 144 5.10 15.00 -9.18
CA GLY A 144 6.06 15.60 -10.10
C GLY A 144 5.60 16.90 -10.79
N ARG A 145 6.27 17.24 -11.89
CA ARG A 145 5.98 18.43 -12.71
C ARG A 145 4.96 18.06 -13.81
N GLY A 146 4.12 19.01 -14.21
CA GLY A 146 3.16 18.81 -15.30
C GLY A 146 1.74 18.43 -14.87
N GLY A 147 1.42 18.55 -13.57
CA GLY A 147 0.05 18.39 -13.08
C GLY A 147 -0.45 16.94 -13.02
N LEU A 148 0.44 15.94 -13.11
CA LEU A 148 0.09 14.55 -12.90
C LEU A 148 -0.46 14.37 -11.48
N ARG A 149 -1.59 13.67 -11.40
CA ARG A 149 -2.24 13.31 -10.15
C ARG A 149 -2.45 11.81 -10.10
N VAL A 150 -2.15 11.22 -8.95
CA VAL A 150 -2.24 9.77 -8.73
C VAL A 150 -3.16 9.45 -7.57
N GLY A 151 -3.92 8.36 -7.74
CA GLY A 151 -4.68 7.77 -6.65
C GLY A 151 -3.73 7.07 -5.68
N VAL A 152 -3.87 7.37 -4.39
CA VAL A 152 -3.06 6.78 -3.32
C VAL A 152 -3.96 6.29 -2.20
N THR A 153 -3.66 5.10 -1.71
CA THR A 153 -4.22 4.55 -0.48
C THR A 153 -3.11 4.48 0.57
N VAL A 154 -3.37 5.03 1.75
CA VAL A 154 -2.50 4.94 2.93
C VAL A 154 -3.19 4.10 3.99
N VAL A 155 -2.47 3.16 4.57
CA VAL A 155 -2.88 2.35 5.70
C VAL A 155 -1.96 2.66 6.87
N VAL A 156 -2.52 3.20 7.94
CA VAL A 156 -1.82 3.41 9.21
C VAL A 156 -2.25 2.33 10.19
N GLY A 157 -1.31 1.50 10.62
CA GLY A 157 -1.51 0.47 11.65
C GLY A 157 -0.81 0.86 12.94
N LEU A 158 -1.56 0.97 14.02
CA LEU A 158 -1.04 1.23 15.37
C LEU A 158 -1.14 -0.06 16.20
N ALA A 159 -0.02 -0.74 16.41
CA ALA A 159 0.05 -1.95 17.21
C ALA A 159 0.59 -1.62 18.61
N ARG A 160 -0.31 -1.23 19.53
CA ARG A 160 0.04 -0.83 20.90
C ARG A 160 0.72 -1.96 21.70
N THR A 161 0.43 -3.21 21.37
CA THR A 161 1.05 -4.38 22.03
C THR A 161 2.55 -4.49 21.75
N THR A 162 3.00 -4.05 20.59
CA THR A 162 4.41 -4.07 20.15
C THR A 162 5.03 -2.68 20.15
N GLY A 163 4.27 -1.64 20.53
CA GLY A 163 4.66 -0.24 20.43
C GLY A 163 4.93 0.24 18.99
N SER A 164 4.59 -0.53 17.96
CA SER A 164 5.02 -0.23 16.59
C SER A 164 3.95 0.50 15.78
N LEU A 165 4.34 1.58 15.13
CA LEU A 165 3.57 2.26 14.09
C LEU A 165 4.01 1.75 12.72
N GLN A 166 3.06 1.37 11.89
CA GLN A 166 3.28 0.97 10.52
C GLN A 166 2.47 1.85 9.58
N ILE A 167 3.10 2.38 8.54
CA ILE A 167 2.43 3.11 7.48
C ILE A 167 2.75 2.46 6.15
N GLU A 168 1.72 2.13 5.40
CA GLU A 168 1.82 1.63 4.04
C GLU A 168 1.10 2.58 3.11
N ALA A 169 1.77 3.05 2.07
CA ALA A 169 1.17 3.83 1.01
C ALA A 169 1.29 3.05 -0.30
N GLU A 170 0.23 3.02 -1.08
CA GLU A 170 0.20 2.39 -2.39
C GLU A 170 -0.50 3.25 -3.43
N THR A 171 -0.03 3.21 -4.66
CA THR A 171 -0.70 3.85 -5.79
C THR A 171 -1.70 2.91 -6.46
N VAL A 172 -2.75 3.48 -7.03
CA VAL A 172 -3.74 2.74 -7.81
C VAL A 172 -3.35 2.73 -9.30
N ASP A 173 -3.04 1.54 -9.83
CA ASP A 173 -2.96 1.20 -11.26
C ASP A 173 -2.32 2.28 -12.16
N LEU A 174 -1.02 2.52 -11.99
CA LEU A 174 -0.25 3.44 -12.81
C LEU A 174 -0.05 2.87 -14.23
N PRO A 175 -0.53 3.55 -15.29
CA PRO A 175 -0.41 3.05 -16.65
C PRO A 175 1.02 3.25 -17.19
N VAL A 176 1.74 2.17 -17.45
CA VAL A 176 3.10 2.19 -18.02
C VAL A 176 3.19 1.47 -19.37
N GLY A 177 2.17 0.66 -19.71
CA GLY A 177 2.16 -0.20 -20.89
C GLY A 177 2.72 -1.58 -20.59
N GLU A 178 2.26 -2.62 -21.28
CA GLU A 178 2.55 -4.02 -20.92
C GLU A 178 4.04 -4.35 -20.96
N ALA A 179 4.75 -3.92 -22.01
CA ALA A 179 6.19 -4.17 -22.14
C ALA A 179 6.99 -3.51 -21.00
N ALA A 180 6.65 -2.27 -20.65
CA ALA A 180 7.30 -1.54 -19.57
C ALA A 180 6.94 -2.12 -18.19
N ALA A 181 5.67 -2.47 -17.95
CA ALA A 181 5.24 -3.14 -16.73
C ALA A 181 6.04 -4.43 -16.49
N ARG A 182 6.17 -5.25 -17.53
CA ARG A 182 6.96 -6.49 -17.46
C ARG A 182 8.43 -6.21 -17.17
N ALA A 183 9.05 -5.28 -17.90
CA ALA A 183 10.45 -4.93 -17.70
C ALA A 183 10.73 -4.41 -16.28
N LEU A 184 9.86 -3.56 -15.75
CA LEU A 184 9.98 -3.01 -14.39
C LEU A 184 9.87 -4.10 -13.32
N LEU A 185 8.91 -5.02 -13.45
CA LEU A 185 8.70 -6.11 -12.50
C LEU A 185 9.86 -7.13 -12.56
N ASP A 186 10.39 -7.41 -13.75
CA ASP A 186 11.56 -8.28 -13.92
C ASP A 186 12.83 -7.65 -13.33
N ALA A 187 13.03 -6.35 -13.54
CA ALA A 187 14.16 -5.61 -12.96
C ALA A 187 14.12 -5.66 -11.43
N GLN A 188 12.95 -5.39 -10.83
CA GLN A 188 12.76 -5.45 -9.38
C GLN A 188 12.99 -6.87 -8.82
N ARG A 189 12.58 -7.91 -9.56
CA ARG A 189 12.84 -9.29 -9.16
C ARG A 189 14.34 -9.59 -9.12
N ARG A 190 15.08 -9.17 -10.15
CA ARG A 190 16.54 -9.35 -10.21
C ARG A 190 17.25 -8.61 -9.07
N GLU A 191 16.81 -7.40 -8.74
CA GLU A 191 17.35 -6.65 -7.60
C GLU A 191 17.16 -7.37 -6.27
N ARG A 192 16.02 -8.05 -6.08
CA ARG A 192 15.74 -8.85 -4.88
C ARG A 192 16.51 -10.17 -4.82
N GLU A 193 16.77 -10.75 -5.97
CA GLU A 193 17.51 -12.00 -6.10
C GLU A 193 19.02 -11.80 -6.07
N LYS A 194 19.51 -10.56 -6.23
CA LYS A 194 20.93 -10.24 -6.07
C LYS A 194 21.32 -10.57 -4.63
N PRO A 195 22.15 -11.62 -4.40
CA PRO A 195 22.60 -11.93 -3.05
C PRO A 195 23.28 -10.67 -2.50
N ALA A 196 23.05 -10.37 -1.22
CA ALA A 196 23.85 -9.38 -0.52
C ALA A 196 25.30 -9.83 -0.68
N THR A 197 26.03 -9.21 -1.61
CA THR A 197 27.42 -9.57 -1.86
C THR A 197 28.12 -9.37 -0.52
N ASP A 198 28.69 -10.44 0.03
CA ASP A 198 29.53 -10.44 1.22
C ASP A 198 30.73 -9.51 0.96
N ASP A 199 30.55 -8.22 1.20
CA ASP A 199 31.55 -7.17 0.98
C ASP A 199 32.37 -6.90 2.27
N ASP A 200 32.57 -7.94 3.10
CA ASP A 200 33.17 -7.74 4.42
C ASP A 200 34.06 -8.91 4.89
N THR A 201 34.87 -9.49 3.99
CA THR A 201 35.90 -10.47 4.42
C THR A 201 37.19 -10.41 3.60
N ASP A 202 37.81 -9.24 3.46
CA ASP A 202 39.19 -9.17 2.91
C ASP A 202 40.06 -8.01 3.45
N ALA A 203 39.85 -7.59 4.70
CA ALA A 203 40.66 -6.52 5.32
C ALA A 203 41.25 -6.88 6.70
N ARG A 204 41.50 -8.16 6.99
CA ARG A 204 42.28 -8.59 8.17
C ARG A 204 43.38 -9.57 7.78
N ASP A 205 44.34 -9.13 6.96
CA ASP A 205 45.62 -9.85 6.85
C ASP A 205 46.80 -8.94 6.47
N ALA A 206 46.97 -7.82 7.19
CA ALA A 206 48.18 -7.00 7.08
C ALA A 206 48.56 -6.40 8.45
N SER A 207 48.86 -7.26 9.42
CA SER A 207 49.54 -6.87 10.67
C SER A 207 50.32 -8.05 11.24
N GLN A 208 51.21 -8.63 10.44
CA GLN A 208 52.31 -9.49 10.91
C GLN A 208 53.58 -9.14 10.11
N GLY A 209 54.67 -8.87 10.84
CA GLY A 209 56.03 -8.57 10.34
C GLY A 209 56.25 -7.08 10.10
N ASP A 210 57.28 -6.41 10.59
CA ASP A 210 58.56 -6.84 11.14
C ASP A 210 59.15 -5.78 12.09
N ASP A 211 59.99 -6.26 13.01
CA ASP A 211 61.12 -5.65 13.73
C ASP A 211 60.95 -4.37 14.59
#